data_AF-A0A954R2U5-F1
#
_entry.id   AF-A0A954R2U5-F1
#
_cell.length_a   1.000
_cell.length_b   1.000
_cell.length_c   1.000
_cell.angle_alpha   90.00
_cell.angle_beta   90.00
_cell.angle_gamma   90.00
#
_symmetry.space_group_name_H-M   'P 1'
#
loop_
_entity.id
_entity.type
_entity.pdbx_description
1 polymer ?
#
loop_
_entity_poly.entity_id
_entity_poly.type
_entity_poly.pdbx_seq_one_letter_code
_entity_poly.pdbx_strand_id
1 'polypeptide(L)'
;MNDKTSYYTEEDLTTWERVKKAFANDWEQTKADFGVDGARDMDQDVDDTIKQAAGSDDAFENRSQAFRFGFAAQRRYKSKYPTWHNDLDSHLRTQYDGDYDVDRQYIQHAYNRRYQA
;
A
#
# COMPACT_ATOMS: atom_id res chain seq x y z
N MET A 1 -13.47 15.82 -18.27
CA MET A 1 -12.17 15.18 -17.99
C MET A 1 -12.04 15.20 -16.48
N ASN A 2 -12.45 14.14 -15.81
CA ASN A 2 -12.64 14.15 -14.36
C ASN A 2 -11.35 13.79 -13.63
N ASP A 3 -11.08 14.51 -12.55
CA ASP A 3 -9.90 14.55 -11.70
C ASP A 3 -9.45 13.19 -11.11
N LYS A 4 -8.93 12.31 -11.96
CA LYS A 4 -8.29 11.03 -11.58
C LYS A 4 -6.99 11.21 -10.76
N THR A 5 -6.61 12.44 -10.43
CA THR A 5 -5.39 12.80 -9.68
C THR A 5 -5.67 13.53 -8.36
N SER A 6 -6.92 13.85 -8.00
CA SER A 6 -7.19 14.74 -6.84
C SER A 6 -6.81 14.14 -5.48
N TYR A 7 -6.76 12.81 -5.35
CA TYR A 7 -6.47 12.18 -4.06
C TYR A 7 -4.99 12.28 -3.67
N TYR A 8 -4.06 12.23 -4.63
CA TYR A 8 -2.62 12.24 -4.34
C TYR A 8 -2.03 13.60 -4.64
N THR A 9 -1.26 14.14 -3.70
CA THR A 9 -0.39 15.28 -3.98
C THR A 9 0.91 14.82 -4.64
N GLU A 10 1.63 15.73 -5.31
CA GLU A 10 2.96 15.43 -5.84
C GLU A 10 3.94 14.97 -4.75
N GLU A 11 3.80 15.51 -3.53
CA GLU A 11 4.57 15.10 -2.35
C GLU A 11 4.23 13.66 -1.96
N ASP A 12 2.95 13.27 -1.96
CA ASP A 12 2.53 11.91 -1.63
C ASP A 12 3.11 10.90 -2.63
N LEU A 13 3.10 11.23 -3.93
CA LEU A 13 3.69 10.39 -4.97
C LEU A 13 5.21 10.29 -4.84
N THR A 14 5.90 11.41 -4.65
CA THR A 14 7.36 11.43 -4.48
C THR A 14 7.80 10.68 -3.23
N THR A 15 7.06 10.83 -2.13
CA THR A 15 7.32 10.12 -0.87
C THR A 15 7.02 8.64 -1.03
N TRP A 16 5.92 8.29 -1.71
CA TRP A 16 5.58 6.91 -2.03
C TRP A 16 6.74 6.21 -2.74
N GLU A 17 7.34 6.81 -3.78
CA GLU A 17 8.46 6.18 -4.50
C GLU A 17 9.66 5.89 -3.59
N ARG A 18 9.90 6.72 -2.56
CA ARG A 18 10.97 6.48 -1.57
C ARG A 18 10.65 5.33 -0.63
N VAL A 19 9.40 5.25 -0.15
CA VAL A 19 8.98 4.22 0.82
C VAL A 19 8.51 2.93 0.15
N LYS A 20 8.26 2.93 -1.17
CA LYS A 20 7.77 1.77 -1.93
C LYS A 20 8.68 0.55 -1.72
N LYS A 21 10.00 0.76 -1.70
CA LYS A 21 10.98 -0.29 -1.39
C LYS A 21 10.83 -0.86 0.01
N ALA A 22 10.59 -0.02 1.02
CA ALA A 22 10.35 -0.49 2.38
C ALA A 22 9.04 -1.29 2.49
N PHE A 23 8.00 -0.90 1.75
CA PHE A 23 6.77 -1.68 1.62
C PHE A 23 6.98 -3.02 0.92
N ALA A 24 7.75 -3.05 -0.17
CA ALA A 24 8.09 -4.28 -0.87
C ALA A 24 8.91 -5.24 0.03
N ASN A 25 9.85 -4.72 0.81
CA ASN A 25 10.62 -5.54 1.76
C ASN A 25 9.74 -6.09 2.89
N ASP A 26 8.76 -5.31 3.37
CA ASP A 26 7.82 -5.74 4.40
C ASP A 26 6.75 -6.71 3.88
N TRP A 27 6.49 -6.67 2.57
CA TRP A 27 5.50 -7.52 1.92
C TRP A 27 5.82 -9.01 2.12
N GLU A 28 7.09 -9.41 2.09
CA GLU A 28 7.50 -10.80 2.35
C GLU A 28 7.05 -11.30 3.73
N GLN A 29 7.13 -10.45 4.76
CA GLN A 29 6.61 -10.80 6.09
C GLN A 29 5.08 -10.78 6.11
N THR A 30 4.48 -9.79 5.47
CA THR A 30 3.03 -9.57 5.46
C THR A 30 2.26 -10.66 4.69
N LYS A 31 2.86 -11.28 3.67
CA LYS A 31 2.27 -12.40 2.92
C LYS A 31 1.93 -13.59 3.82
N ALA A 32 2.83 -13.91 4.76
CA ALA A 32 2.65 -15.00 5.70
C ALA A 32 1.46 -14.72 6.65
N ASP A 33 1.34 -13.47 7.12
CA ASP A 33 0.25 -13.04 7.99
C ASP A 33 -1.11 -13.02 7.27
N PHE A 34 -1.12 -12.77 5.96
CA PHE A 34 -2.35 -12.69 5.15
C PHE A 34 -2.70 -13.99 4.41
N GLY A 35 -1.91 -15.05 4.58
CA GLY A 35 -2.20 -16.37 3.99
C GLY A 35 -2.23 -16.35 2.46
N VAL A 36 -1.39 -15.51 1.83
CA VAL A 36 -1.34 -15.41 0.36
C VAL A 36 -0.58 -16.63 -0.19
N ASP A 37 -1.29 -17.54 -0.86
CA ASP A 37 -0.70 -18.71 -1.54
C ASP A 37 0.26 -18.26 -2.67
N GLY A 38 1.46 -18.87 -2.73
CA GLY A 38 2.52 -18.51 -3.70
C GLY A 38 3.80 -17.92 -3.09
N ALA A 39 3.87 -17.78 -1.76
CA ALA A 39 4.98 -17.15 -1.02
C ALA A 39 6.20 -18.06 -0.78
N ARG A 40 6.72 -18.75 -1.81
CA ARG A 40 7.98 -19.50 -1.66
C ARG A 40 9.06 -18.89 -2.55
N ASP A 41 10.04 -18.30 -1.85
CA ASP A 41 11.36 -17.85 -2.30
C ASP A 41 11.44 -16.53 -3.10
N MET A 42 11.36 -15.39 -2.39
CA MET A 42 11.98 -14.10 -2.79
C MET A 42 13.24 -13.83 -1.94
N ASP A 43 14.00 -14.87 -1.58
CA ASP A 43 15.13 -14.78 -0.63
C ASP A 43 16.50 -14.51 -1.30
N GLN A 44 16.53 -13.98 -2.53
CA GLN A 44 17.79 -13.70 -3.24
C GLN A 44 17.67 -12.44 -4.12
N ASP A 45 17.94 -11.27 -3.54
CA ASP A 45 18.02 -9.93 -4.18
C ASP A 45 16.73 -9.09 -4.23
N VAL A 46 16.24 -8.66 -3.07
CA VAL A 46 15.10 -7.70 -2.96
C VAL A 46 15.37 -6.38 -3.72
N ASP A 47 16.63 -6.01 -3.92
CA ASP A 47 17.04 -4.81 -4.67
C ASP A 47 16.88 -4.96 -6.19
N ASP A 48 17.16 -6.14 -6.76
CA ASP A 48 16.94 -6.44 -8.17
C ASP A 48 15.51 -6.95 -8.43
N THR A 49 14.84 -7.49 -7.40
CA THR A 49 13.48 -8.03 -7.48
C THR A 49 12.44 -6.94 -7.70
N ILE A 50 12.54 -5.75 -7.11
CA ILE A 50 11.61 -4.64 -7.44
C ILE A 50 11.74 -4.19 -8.91
N LYS A 51 12.92 -4.35 -9.52
CA LYS A 51 13.15 -4.06 -10.95
C LYS A 51 12.68 -5.17 -11.87
N GLN A 52 12.79 -6.44 -11.45
CA GLN A 52 12.33 -7.60 -12.23
C GLN A 52 10.82 -7.90 -12.02
N ALA A 53 10.25 -7.45 -10.90
CA ALA A 53 8.83 -7.43 -10.55
C ALA A 53 7.94 -6.69 -11.54
N ALA A 54 8.52 -5.76 -12.29
CA ALA A 54 7.83 -5.04 -13.35
C ALA A 54 7.45 -5.93 -14.55
N GLY A 55 7.84 -7.22 -14.56
CA GLY A 55 7.56 -8.17 -15.62
C GLY A 55 6.97 -9.50 -15.12
N SER A 56 5.64 -9.60 -15.19
CA SER A 56 4.81 -10.81 -15.05
C SER A 56 4.53 -11.27 -13.61
N ASP A 57 3.26 -11.16 -13.19
CA ASP A 57 2.67 -11.76 -11.98
C ASP A 57 3.18 -11.28 -10.60
N ASP A 58 3.42 -9.98 -10.45
CA ASP A 58 3.86 -9.47 -9.16
C ASP A 58 2.70 -9.16 -8.20
N ALA A 59 2.47 -10.08 -7.26
CA ALA A 59 1.49 -9.91 -6.18
C ALA A 59 1.70 -8.60 -5.40
N PHE A 60 2.93 -8.06 -5.37
CA PHE A 60 3.17 -6.76 -4.77
C PHE A 60 2.60 -5.61 -5.61
N GLU A 61 2.85 -5.58 -6.93
CA GLU A 61 2.35 -4.51 -7.79
C GLU A 61 0.82 -4.51 -7.89
N ASN A 62 0.20 -5.70 -7.86
CA ASN A 62 -1.25 -5.81 -7.76
C ASN A 62 -1.82 -5.21 -6.46
N ARG A 63 -1.01 -5.12 -5.39
CA ARG A 63 -1.39 -4.56 -4.08
C ARG A 63 -0.75 -3.21 -3.79
N SER A 64 0.14 -2.72 -4.66
CA SER A 64 0.90 -1.49 -4.44
C SER A 64 -0.01 -0.28 -4.42
N GLN A 65 -1.11 -0.30 -5.19
CA GLN A 65 -2.18 0.68 -5.12
C GLN A 65 -2.80 0.77 -3.71
N ALA A 66 -3.11 -0.37 -3.09
CA ALA A 66 -3.69 -0.45 -1.75
C ALA A 66 -2.73 0.10 -0.70
N PHE A 67 -1.46 -0.31 -0.76
CA PHE A 67 -0.41 0.19 0.14
C PHE A 67 -0.19 1.71 -0.02
N ARG A 68 -0.10 2.20 -1.26
CA ARG A 68 0.04 3.64 -1.55
C ARG A 68 -1.14 4.43 -0.99
N PHE A 69 -2.35 3.93 -1.20
CA PHE A 69 -3.56 4.58 -0.72
C PHE A 69 -3.61 4.63 0.82
N GLY A 70 -3.30 3.53 1.50
CA GLY A 70 -3.23 3.49 2.97
C GLY A 70 -2.13 4.38 3.55
N PHE A 71 -0.97 4.46 2.90
CA PHE A 71 0.12 5.37 3.27
C PHE A 71 -0.28 6.85 3.13
N ALA A 72 -0.87 7.23 1.99
CA ALA A 72 -1.39 8.57 1.80
C ALA A 72 -2.52 8.90 2.79
N ALA A 73 -3.41 7.94 3.06
CA ALA A 73 -4.46 8.08 4.07
C ALA A 73 -3.88 8.31 5.47
N GLN A 74 -2.81 7.61 5.84
CA GLN A 74 -2.12 7.83 7.11
C GLN A 74 -1.62 9.27 7.21
N ARG A 75 -0.88 9.74 6.21
CA ARG A 75 -0.34 11.12 6.20
C ARG A 75 -1.43 12.17 6.34
N ARG A 76 -2.57 11.95 5.69
CA ARG A 76 -3.70 12.89 5.68
C ARG A 76 -4.54 12.84 6.95
N TYR A 77 -4.79 11.66 7.50
CA TYR A 77 -5.84 11.47 8.50
C TYR A 77 -5.34 11.02 9.88
N LYS A 78 -4.09 10.58 10.04
CA LYS A 78 -3.59 10.03 11.31
C LYS A 78 -3.66 11.00 12.50
N SER A 79 -3.63 12.31 12.25
CA SER A 79 -3.80 13.35 13.28
C SER A 79 -5.21 13.37 13.86
N LYS A 80 -6.22 13.20 13.01
CA LYS A 80 -7.64 13.12 13.41
C LYS A 80 -8.02 11.73 13.90
N TYR A 81 -7.38 10.71 13.32
CA TYR A 81 -7.73 9.32 13.46
C TYR A 81 -6.47 8.51 13.82
N PRO A 82 -6.04 8.50 15.10
CA PRO A 82 -4.77 7.88 15.49
C PRO A 82 -4.73 6.36 15.25
N THR A 83 -5.88 5.72 15.26
CA THR A 83 -6.07 4.29 15.01
C THR A 83 -7.11 4.09 13.90
N TRP A 84 -7.16 2.89 13.34
CA TRP A 84 -8.23 2.53 12.40
C TRP A 84 -9.58 2.49 13.12
N HIS A 85 -10.61 3.11 12.54
CA HIS A 85 -11.98 3.09 13.05
C HIS A 85 -12.99 3.10 11.91
N ASN A 86 -14.25 2.77 12.22
CA ASN A 86 -15.31 2.57 11.23
C ASN A 86 -15.59 3.79 10.36
N ASP A 87 -15.52 5.01 10.92
CA ASP A 87 -15.75 6.22 10.13
C ASP A 87 -14.64 6.48 9.10
N LEU A 88 -13.38 6.15 9.43
CA LEU A 88 -12.25 6.25 8.50
C LEU A 88 -12.37 5.16 7.45
N ASP A 89 -12.69 3.93 7.86
CA ASP A 89 -12.94 2.80 6.97
C ASP A 89 -14.00 3.15 5.91
N SER A 90 -15.16 3.62 6.37
CA SER A 90 -16.27 4.02 5.51
C SER A 90 -15.90 5.19 4.60
N HIS A 91 -15.16 6.17 5.12
CA HIS A 91 -14.70 7.31 4.33
C HIS A 91 -13.70 6.88 3.24
N LEU A 92 -12.70 6.08 3.60
CA LEU A 92 -11.69 5.58 2.68
C LEU A 92 -12.28 4.68 1.60
N ARG A 93 -13.30 3.90 1.93
CA ARG A 93 -14.07 3.10 0.96
C ARG A 93 -14.61 3.94 -0.20
N THR A 94 -15.05 5.17 0.08
CA THR A 94 -15.60 6.06 -0.96
C THR A 94 -14.52 6.74 -1.81
N GLN A 95 -13.26 6.71 -1.37
CA GLN A 95 -12.15 7.41 -2.02
C GLN A 95 -11.21 6.45 -2.77
N TYR A 96 -11.36 5.14 -2.57
CA TYR A 96 -10.49 4.16 -3.21
C TYR A 96 -11.00 3.78 -4.59
N ASP A 97 -10.12 3.85 -5.59
CA ASP A 97 -10.47 3.58 -6.98
C ASP A 97 -10.52 2.08 -7.32
N GLY A 98 -9.95 1.23 -6.46
CA GLY A 98 -9.91 -0.23 -6.64
C GLY A 98 -11.05 -0.96 -5.93
N ASP A 99 -10.97 -2.29 -5.89
CA ASP A 99 -11.87 -3.09 -5.07
C ASP A 99 -11.50 -2.95 -3.59
N TYR A 100 -12.19 -2.02 -2.91
CA TYR A 100 -11.91 -1.74 -1.52
C TYR A 100 -12.11 -2.96 -0.62
N ASP A 101 -13.10 -3.81 -0.88
CA ASP A 101 -13.37 -4.97 -0.02
C ASP A 101 -12.22 -5.96 -0.05
N VAL A 102 -11.67 -6.20 -1.24
CA VAL A 102 -10.51 -7.07 -1.43
C VAL A 102 -9.24 -6.43 -0.86
N ASP A 103 -9.09 -5.12 -1.02
CA ASP A 103 -7.85 -4.42 -0.67
C ASP A 103 -7.80 -3.88 0.76
N ARG A 104 -8.94 -3.88 1.47
CA ARG A 104 -9.13 -3.25 2.79
C ARG A 104 -8.02 -3.60 3.78
N GLN A 105 -7.66 -4.87 3.87
CA GLN A 105 -6.64 -5.35 4.81
C GLN A 105 -5.25 -4.77 4.52
N TYR A 106 -4.88 -4.62 3.25
CA TYR A 106 -3.60 -4.03 2.84
C TYR A 106 -3.60 -2.51 3.06
N ILE A 107 -4.74 -1.85 2.80
CA ILE A 107 -4.93 -0.42 3.09
C ILE A 107 -4.79 -0.16 4.60
N GLN A 108 -5.44 -0.98 5.42
CA GLN A 108 -5.37 -0.89 6.88
C GLN A 108 -3.96 -1.13 7.40
N HIS A 109 -3.24 -2.12 6.84
CA HIS A 109 -1.85 -2.40 7.18
C HIS A 109 -0.95 -1.20 6.92
N ALA A 110 -1.00 -0.62 5.72
CA ALA A 110 -0.25 0.58 5.38
C ALA A 110 -0.62 1.77 6.27
N TYR A 111 -1.90 1.92 6.62
CA TYR A 111 -2.35 3.02 7.48
C TYR A 111 -1.75 2.94 8.90
N ASN A 112 -1.60 1.73 9.42
CA ASN A 112 -1.11 1.51 10.78
C ASN A 112 0.41 1.60 10.89
N ARG A 113 1.16 1.33 9.82
CA ARG A 113 2.62 1.36 9.82
C ARG A 113 3.18 2.74 9.51
N ARG A 114 4.11 3.23 10.33
CA ARG A 114 4.88 4.45 10.03
C ARG A 114 6.15 4.06 9.29
N TYR A 115 6.15 4.21 7.97
CA TYR A 115 7.39 4.20 7.21
C TYR A 115 7.95 5.61 7.21
N GLN A 116 9.17 5.77 7.70
CA GLN A 116 9.92 7.02 7.56
C GLN A 116 10.51 7.05 6.14
N ALA A 117 10.32 8.18 5.46
CA ALA A 117 10.85 8.42 4.11
C ALA A 117 12.25 9.01 4.16
#